data_AF-N1RF56-F1
#
_entry.id   AF-N1RF56-F1
#
_cell.length_a   1.000
_cell.length_b   1.000
_cell.length_c   1.000
_cell.angle_alpha   90.00
_cell.angle_beta   90.00
_cell.angle_gamma   90.00
#
_symmetry.space_group_name_H-M   'P 1'
#
loop_
_entity.id
_entity.type
_entity.pdbx_description
1 polymer ?
#
loop_
_entity_poly.entity_id
_entity_poly.type
_entity_poly.pdbx_seq_one_letter_code
_entity_poly.pdbx_strand_id
1 'polypeptide(L)'
;MEKESVFAKLQEMQQLKDFYERYASAYDSLILEVERRRAVDDRVRSIWRKAQENADKLLETDRVSREVFRQDVGEFLPTDLWAGMQGSAKKWTVVKEGEDEGDGEVQPLRRSVVEAAKERLARAGERRGVR
;
A
#
# COMPACT_ATOMS: atom_id res chain seq x y z
N MET A 1 8.02 -18.98 -54.89
CA MET A 1 8.76 -17.73 -54.56
C MET A 1 7.85 -16.57 -54.17
N GLU A 2 7.16 -15.86 -55.07
CA GLU A 2 6.35 -14.68 -54.65
C GLU A 2 5.21 -15.02 -53.69
N LYS A 3 4.47 -16.10 -53.96
CA LYS A 3 3.39 -16.58 -53.09
C LYS A 3 3.88 -16.91 -51.67
N GLU A 4 5.05 -17.53 -51.54
CA GLU A 4 5.66 -17.88 -50.23
C GLU A 4 6.09 -16.63 -49.45
N SER A 5 6.64 -15.63 -50.15
CA SER A 5 6.98 -14.33 -49.54
C SER A 5 5.75 -13.61 -49.01
N VAL A 6 4.63 -13.64 -49.75
CA VAL A 6 3.35 -13.06 -49.28
C VAL A 6 2.84 -13.79 -48.04
N PHE A 7 2.87 -15.14 -48.01
CA PHE A 7 2.45 -15.90 -46.83
C PHE A 7 3.33 -15.64 -45.61
N ALA A 8 4.65 -15.55 -45.78
CA ALA A 8 5.56 -15.20 -44.70
C ALA A 8 5.23 -13.81 -44.13
N LYS A 9 4.94 -12.83 -45.01
CA LYS A 9 4.59 -11.48 -44.54
C LYS A 9 3.25 -11.44 -43.80
N LEU A 10 2.26 -12.20 -44.27
CA LEU A 10 0.97 -12.34 -43.58
C LEU A 10 1.15 -12.97 -42.19
N GLN A 11 2.05 -13.95 -42.05
CA GLN A 11 2.37 -14.56 -40.77
C GLN A 11 3.02 -13.56 -39.81
N GLU A 12 4.00 -12.77 -40.28
CA GLU A 12 4.61 -11.69 -39.47
C GLU A 12 3.57 -10.67 -39.02
N MET A 13 2.65 -10.27 -39.91
CA MET A 13 1.58 -9.32 -39.56
C MET A 13 0.64 -9.89 -38.50
N GLN A 14 0.32 -11.18 -38.56
CA GLN A 14 -0.48 -11.85 -37.54
C GLN A 14 0.24 -11.87 -36.18
N GLN A 15 1.54 -12.19 -36.17
CA GLN A 15 2.35 -12.16 -34.95
C GLN A 15 2.43 -10.76 -34.34
N LEU A 16 2.59 -9.72 -35.17
CA LEU A 16 2.64 -8.34 -34.70
C LEU A 16 1.29 -7.89 -34.11
N LYS A 17 0.19 -8.27 -34.74
CA LYS A 17 -1.15 -8.04 -34.20
C LYS A 17 -1.30 -8.72 -32.82
N ASP A 18 -0.95 -10.00 -32.72
CA ASP A 18 -1.06 -10.75 -31.47
C ASP A 18 -0.19 -10.14 -30.36
N PHE A 19 1.00 -9.63 -30.72
CA PHE A 19 1.87 -8.91 -29.81
C PHE A 19 1.20 -7.65 -29.25
N TYR A 20 0.65 -6.78 -30.10
CA TYR A 20 0.02 -5.55 -29.65
C TYR A 20 -1.26 -5.78 -28.85
N GLU A 21 -2.02 -6.83 -29.16
CA GLU A 21 -3.18 -7.24 -28.35
C GLU A 21 -2.76 -7.66 -26.93
N ARG A 22 -1.65 -8.41 -26.81
CA ARG A 22 -1.07 -8.78 -25.50
C ARG A 22 -0.52 -7.57 -24.77
N TYR A 23 0.18 -6.68 -25.47
CA TYR A 23 0.72 -5.45 -24.91
C TYR A 23 -0.37 -4.54 -24.35
N ALA A 24 -1.48 -4.34 -25.08
CA ALA A 24 -2.62 -3.57 -24.61
C ALA A 24 -3.24 -4.18 -23.34
N SER A 25 -3.40 -5.51 -23.31
CA SER A 25 -3.88 -6.22 -22.10
C SER A 25 -2.91 -6.04 -20.92
N ALA A 26 -1.60 -6.10 -21.16
CA ALA A 26 -0.60 -5.91 -20.11
C ALA A 26 -0.65 -4.49 -19.51
N TYR A 27 -0.91 -3.47 -20.34
CA TYR A 27 -1.06 -2.10 -19.87
C TYR A 27 -2.31 -1.91 -18.99
N ASP A 28 -3.44 -2.50 -19.37
CA ASP A 28 -4.64 -2.49 -18.52
C ASP A 28 -4.37 -3.22 -17.18
N SER A 29 -3.64 -4.34 -17.19
CA SER A 29 -3.24 -5.03 -15.96
C SER A 29 -2.32 -4.17 -15.08
N LEU A 30 -1.41 -3.39 -15.67
CA LEU A 30 -0.55 -2.46 -14.94
C LEU A 30 -1.37 -1.38 -14.21
N ILE A 31 -2.39 -0.82 -14.87
CA ILE A 31 -3.32 0.14 -14.24
C ILE A 31 -3.95 -0.45 -12.98
N LEU A 32 -4.40 -1.70 -13.04
CA LEU A 32 -5.00 -2.37 -11.89
C LEU A 32 -3.98 -2.67 -10.79
N GLU A 33 -2.76 -3.07 -11.14
CA GLU A 33 -1.70 -3.34 -10.17
C GLU A 33 -1.26 -2.08 -9.42
N VAL A 34 -1.19 -0.94 -10.11
CA VAL A 34 -0.92 0.36 -9.47
C VAL A 34 -1.97 0.68 -8.41
N GLU A 35 -3.26 0.57 -8.75
CA GLU A 35 -4.35 0.83 -7.79
C GLU A 35 -4.33 -0.20 -6.64
N ARG A 36 -4.03 -1.47 -6.92
CA ARG A 36 -3.92 -2.51 -5.90
C ARG A 36 -2.80 -2.22 -4.90
N ARG A 37 -1.61 -1.85 -5.36
CA ARG A 37 -0.47 -1.52 -4.49
C ARG A 37 -0.79 -0.33 -3.60
N ARG A 38 -1.36 0.73 -4.18
CA ARG A 38 -1.80 1.90 -3.44
C ARG A 38 -2.83 1.54 -2.35
N ALA A 39 -3.82 0.72 -2.68
CA ALA A 39 -4.83 0.27 -1.71
C ALA A 39 -4.22 -0.55 -0.55
N VAL A 40 -3.18 -1.34 -0.83
CA VAL A 40 -2.41 -2.05 0.21
C VAL A 40 -1.68 -1.07 1.10
N ASP A 41 -0.98 -0.08 0.54
CA ASP A 41 -0.25 0.93 1.32
C ASP A 41 -1.19 1.75 2.20
N ASP A 42 -2.34 2.18 1.66
CA ASP A 42 -3.39 2.87 2.43
C ASP A 42 -3.89 2.01 3.59
N ARG A 43 -4.07 0.71 3.37
CA ARG A 43 -4.51 -0.22 4.41
C ARG A 43 -3.44 -0.40 5.49
N VAL A 44 -2.17 -0.56 5.11
CA VAL A 44 -1.05 -0.65 6.05
C VAL A 44 -0.94 0.62 6.88
N ARG A 45 -1.01 1.80 6.23
CA ARG A 45 -1.04 3.11 6.91
C ARG A 45 -2.21 3.24 7.88
N SER A 46 -3.40 2.73 7.51
CA SER A 46 -4.54 2.74 8.43
C SER A 46 -4.37 1.80 9.63
N ILE A 47 -3.67 0.68 9.49
CA ILE A 47 -3.38 -0.25 10.59
C ILE A 47 -2.38 0.41 11.56
N TRP A 48 -1.21 0.79 11.04
CA TRP A 48 -0.47 2.02 11.35
C TRP A 48 -1.08 2.92 12.42
N ARG A 49 -1.89 3.82 11.88
CA ARG A 49 -2.55 4.89 12.62
C ARG A 49 -3.40 4.37 13.78
N LYS A 50 -4.17 3.32 13.58
CA LYS A 50 -5.02 2.73 14.65
C LYS A 50 -4.19 2.14 15.78
N ALA A 51 -3.08 1.47 15.46
CA ALA A 51 -2.18 0.92 16.45
C ALA A 51 -1.52 2.05 17.27
N GLN A 52 -1.08 3.12 16.61
CA GLN A 52 -0.54 4.30 17.28
C GLN A 52 -1.58 4.95 18.20
N GLU A 53 -2.81 5.19 17.71
CA GLU A 53 -3.91 5.74 18.52
C GLU A 53 -4.19 4.90 19.78
N ASN A 54 -4.10 3.57 19.69
CA ASN A 54 -4.28 2.68 20.83
C ASN A 54 -3.10 2.73 21.80
N ALA A 55 -1.87 2.77 21.30
CA ALA A 55 -0.67 2.91 22.13
C ALA A 55 -0.68 4.25 22.90
N ASP A 56 -1.05 5.35 22.23
CA ASP A 56 -1.14 6.68 22.84
C ASP A 56 -2.16 6.71 23.97
N LYS A 57 -3.35 6.11 23.78
CA LYS A 57 -4.38 5.98 24.83
C LYS A 57 -3.88 5.18 26.04
N LEU A 58 -3.16 4.08 25.79
CA LEU A 58 -2.60 3.26 26.85
C LEU A 58 -1.56 4.04 27.67
N LEU A 59 -0.65 4.75 26.99
CA LEU A 59 0.38 5.57 27.62
C LEU A 59 -0.21 6.75 28.41
N GLU A 60 -1.29 7.36 27.91
CA GLU A 60 -2.00 8.41 28.64
C GLU A 60 -2.69 7.87 29.91
N THR A 61 -3.30 6.68 29.82
CA THR A 61 -3.91 6.02 30.98
C THR A 61 -2.85 5.68 32.04
N ASP A 62 -1.68 5.16 31.63
CA ASP A 62 -0.53 4.93 32.50
C ASP A 62 -0.03 6.24 33.14
N ARG A 63 0.06 7.32 32.36
CA ARG A 63 0.46 8.65 32.87
C ARG A 63 -0.46 9.12 33.99
N VAL A 64 -1.78 9.05 33.79
CA VAL A 64 -2.77 9.42 34.82
C VAL A 64 -2.63 8.51 36.04
N SER A 65 -2.45 7.21 35.84
CA SER A 65 -2.33 6.24 36.93
C SER A 65 -1.08 6.48 37.79
N ARG A 66 0.05 6.83 37.15
CA ARG A 66 1.29 7.23 37.85
C ARG A 66 1.12 8.53 38.62
N GLU A 67 0.37 9.47 38.08
CA GLU A 67 0.10 10.73 38.77
C GLU A 67 -0.74 10.49 40.03
N VAL A 68 -1.82 9.72 39.94
CA VAL A 68 -2.64 9.32 41.10
C VAL A 68 -1.79 8.59 42.13
N PHE A 69 -1.00 7.60 41.71
CA PHE A 69 -0.10 6.88 42.61
C PHE A 69 0.88 7.82 43.33
N ARG A 70 1.47 8.79 42.64
CA ARG A 70 2.36 9.77 43.26
C ARG A 70 1.64 10.68 44.24
N GLN A 71 0.41 11.09 43.96
CA GLN A 71 -0.40 11.89 44.87
C GLN A 71 -0.75 11.11 46.15
N ASP A 72 -1.06 9.82 46.03
CA ASP A 72 -1.50 9.00 47.16
C ASP A 72 -0.38 8.58 48.10
N VAL A 73 0.78 8.18 47.56
CA VAL A 73 1.89 7.61 48.36
C VAL A 73 3.21 8.34 48.25
N GLY A 74 3.33 9.34 47.36
CA GLY A 74 4.60 9.98 47.03
C GLY A 74 5.28 10.69 48.20
N GLU A 75 4.51 11.28 49.12
CA GLU A 75 5.05 11.92 50.33
C GLU A 75 5.73 10.92 51.30
N PHE A 76 5.37 9.64 51.21
CA PHE A 76 5.89 8.57 52.06
C PHE A 76 6.99 7.76 51.37
N LEU A 77 7.30 8.05 50.10
CA LEU A 77 8.31 7.33 49.33
C LEU A 77 9.57 8.19 49.17
N PRO A 78 10.72 7.72 49.69
CA PRO A 78 12.02 8.31 49.38
C PRO A 78 12.22 8.43 47.86
N THR A 79 12.63 9.62 47.39
CA THR A 79 12.80 9.92 45.96
C THR A 79 13.87 9.08 45.25
N ASP A 80 14.73 8.39 46.01
CA ASP A 80 15.81 7.52 45.55
C ASP A 80 15.39 6.05 45.38
N LEU A 81 14.21 5.64 45.85
CA LEU A 81 13.76 4.25 45.82
C LEU A 81 13.50 3.74 44.39
N TRP A 82 13.08 4.62 43.47
CA TRP A 82 12.90 4.30 42.06
C TRP A 82 13.02 5.55 41.17
N ALA A 83 14.12 5.65 40.42
CA ALA A 83 14.36 6.75 39.48
C ALA A 83 13.25 6.89 38.40
N GLY A 84 12.53 5.81 38.09
CA GLY A 84 11.42 5.80 37.15
C GLY A 84 10.15 6.50 37.65
N MET A 85 10.06 6.80 38.96
CA MET A 85 8.92 7.50 39.56
C MET A 85 8.78 8.95 39.07
N GLN A 86 9.90 9.59 38.75
CA GLN A 86 9.95 10.96 38.22
C GLN A 86 10.10 10.99 36.69
N GLY A 87 10.33 9.85 36.05
CA GLY A 87 10.53 9.75 34.61
C GLY A 87 9.24 9.98 33.82
N SER A 88 9.35 10.70 32.69
CA SER A 88 8.25 10.83 31.75
C SER A 88 7.90 9.48 31.11
N ALA A 89 6.63 9.31 30.73
CA ALA A 89 6.21 8.15 29.96
C ALA A 89 6.99 8.10 28.63
N LYS A 90 7.38 6.88 28.21
CA LYS A 90 8.11 6.70 26.96
C LYS A 90 7.18 7.04 25.79
N LYS A 91 7.65 7.89 24.87
CA LYS A 91 6.98 8.12 23.59
C LYS A 91 7.39 7.05 22.60
N TRP A 92 6.42 6.49 21.88
CA TRP A 92 6.65 5.52 20.81
C TRP A 92 6.11 6.07 19.50
N THR A 93 6.84 5.80 18.42
CA THR A 93 6.49 6.21 17.06
C THR A 93 6.87 5.13 16.08
N VAL A 94 6.01 4.89 15.09
CA VAL A 94 6.30 4.00 13.95
C VAL A 94 6.72 4.85 12.76
N VAL A 95 7.86 4.50 12.15
CA VAL A 95 8.40 5.16 10.96
C VAL A 95 8.47 4.12 9.84
N LYS A 96 8.05 4.51 8.63
CA LYS A 96 8.21 3.69 7.43
C LYS A 96 9.68 3.68 7.04
N GLU A 97 10.24 2.51 6.74
CA GLU A 97 11.59 2.38 6.21
C GLU A 97 11.56 2.36 4.67
N GLY A 98 12.53 3.02 4.02
CA GLY A 98 12.72 2.97 2.56
C GLY A 98 11.79 3.88 1.74
N GLU A 99 11.94 5.20 1.87
CA GLU A 99 11.51 6.13 0.81
C GLU A 99 12.67 6.26 -0.20
N ASP A 100 12.76 5.32 -1.14
CA ASP A 100 13.72 5.45 -2.24
C ASP A 100 13.33 6.66 -3.10
N GLU A 101 14.32 7.47 -3.53
CA GLU A 101 14.15 8.70 -4.33
C GLU A 101 13.43 8.49 -5.69
N GLY A 102 13.15 7.24 -6.08
CA GLY A 102 12.38 6.87 -7.27
C GLY A 102 10.90 6.52 -7.04
N ASP A 103 10.49 6.33 -5.78
CA ASP A 103 9.11 6.00 -5.40
C ASP A 103 8.31 7.30 -5.19
N GLY A 104 8.24 8.12 -6.24
CA GLY A 104 7.39 9.32 -6.23
C GLY A 104 5.96 8.92 -5.86
N GLU A 105 5.34 9.69 -4.96
CA GLU A 105 3.98 9.42 -4.48
C GLU A 105 3.04 9.22 -5.68
N VAL A 106 2.68 7.96 -5.94
CA VAL A 106 1.92 7.61 -7.14
C VAL A 106 0.55 8.24 -7.01
N GLN A 107 0.31 9.28 -7.82
CA GLN A 107 -0.95 9.98 -7.77
C GLN A 107 -2.10 9.01 -8.06
N PRO A 108 -3.22 9.14 -7.34
CA PRO A 108 -4.41 8.33 -7.57
C PRO A 108 -4.80 8.33 -9.04
N LEU A 109 -4.90 7.15 -9.64
CA LEU A 109 -5.50 7.04 -10.97
C LEU A 109 -6.97 7.43 -10.88
N ARG A 110 -7.47 8.13 -11.90
CA ARG A 110 -8.90 8.47 -11.96
C ARG A 110 -9.71 7.17 -11.95
N ARG A 111 -10.77 7.12 -11.14
CA ARG A 111 -11.66 5.96 -11.04
C ARG A 111 -12.16 5.48 -12.42
N SER A 112 -12.49 6.41 -13.31
CA SER A 112 -12.90 6.10 -14.67
C SER A 112 -11.85 5.32 -15.48
N VAL A 113 -10.55 5.59 -15.27
CA VAL A 113 -9.44 4.90 -15.94
C VAL A 113 -9.32 3.46 -15.42
N VAL A 114 -9.43 3.28 -14.11
CA VAL A 114 -9.38 1.96 -13.47
C VAL A 114 -10.55 1.09 -13.92
N GLU A 115 -11.78 1.62 -13.90
CA GLU A 115 -12.96 0.87 -14.35
C GLU A 115 -12.90 0.54 -15.85
N ALA A 116 -12.45 1.48 -16.69
CA ALA A 116 -12.25 1.21 -18.11
C ALA A 116 -11.21 0.10 -18.36
N ALA A 117 -10.13 0.05 -17.58
CA ALA A 117 -9.14 -1.01 -17.67
C ALA A 117 -9.71 -2.38 -17.26
N LYS A 118 -10.51 -2.43 -16.18
CA LYS A 118 -11.22 -3.66 -15.77
C LYS A 118 -12.15 -4.17 -16.87
N GLU A 119 -12.96 -3.28 -17.45
CA GLU A 119 -13.88 -3.66 -18.52
C GLU A 119 -13.14 -4.16 -19.77
N ARG A 120 -12.05 -3.50 -20.18
CA ARG A 120 -11.24 -3.94 -21.32
C ARG A 120 -10.63 -5.31 -21.09
N LEU A 121 -10.11 -5.57 -19.89
CA LEU A 121 -9.57 -6.88 -19.51
C LEU A 121 -10.64 -7.98 -19.49
N ALA A 122 -11.82 -7.69 -18.95
CA ALA A 122 -12.94 -8.64 -18.95
C ALA A 122 -13.33 -9.02 -20.39
N ARG A 123 -13.54 -8.02 -21.26
CA ARG A 123 -13.83 -8.23 -22.69
C ARG A 123 -12.72 -8.99 -23.43
N ALA A 124 -11.45 -8.72 -23.10
CA ALA A 124 -10.32 -9.42 -23.69
C ALA A 124 -10.26 -10.90 -23.25
N GLY A 125 -10.62 -11.20 -22.00
CA GLY A 125 -10.75 -12.55 -21.47
C GLY A 125 -11.86 -13.35 -22.17
N GLU A 126 -13.05 -12.74 -22.32
CA GLU A 126 -14.18 -13.34 -23.04
C GLU A 126 -13.80 -13.72 -24.48
N ARG A 127 -13.13 -12.82 -25.22
CA ARG A 127 -12.68 -13.08 -26.58
C ARG A 127 -11.67 -14.23 -26.70
N ARG A 128 -10.85 -14.47 -25.66
CA ARG A 128 -9.91 -15.59 -25.62
C ARG A 128 -10.58 -16.91 -25.23
N GLY A 129 -11.64 -16.87 -24.43
CA GLY A 129 -12.40 -18.07 -24.03
C GLY A 129 -13.38 -18.58 -25.09
N VAL A 130 -13.72 -17.77 -26.07
CA VAL A 130 -14.64 -18.11 -27.19
C VAL A 130 -13.90 -18.68 -28.41
N ARG A 131 -12.56 -18.70 -28.41
CA ARG A 131 -11.72 -19.15 -29.53
C ARG A 131 -11.16 -20.55 -29.34
#